data_AF-A0AAW8CW23-F1
#
_entry.id   AF-A0AAW8CW23-F1
#
_cell.length_a   1.000
_cell.length_b   1.000
_cell.length_c   1.000
_cell.angle_alpha   90.00
_cell.angle_beta   90.00
_cell.angle_gamma   90.00
#
_symmetry.space_group_name_H-M   'P 1'
#
loop_
_entity.id
_entity.type
_entity.pdbx_description
1 polymer ?
#
loop_
_entity_poly.entity_id
_entity_poly.type
_entity_poly.pdbx_seq_one_letter_code
_entity_poly.pdbx_strand_id
1 'polypeptide(L)'
;MKRGSAYAVLASELEAFRLLPWSTLAAHTSAGPASKTVEVEGEELQIEIQVIEAATRQQAVTVTAVAFGPSHLQIERLEESVTIAKHDTIHAPR
;
A
#
# COMPACT_ATOMS: atom_id res chain seq x y z
N MET A 1 0.08 10.47 -16.14
CA MET A 1 0.76 10.01 -14.92
C MET A 1 2.24 9.76 -15.22
N LYS A 2 3.13 10.47 -14.54
CA LYS A 2 4.56 10.11 -14.56
C LYS A 2 4.79 8.83 -13.78
N ARG A 3 4.94 7.70 -14.51
CA ARG A 3 5.07 6.35 -13.92
C ARG A 3 6.17 6.26 -12.86
N GLY A 4 7.32 6.88 -13.08
CA GLY A 4 8.43 6.88 -12.11
C GLY A 4 8.04 7.53 -10.77
N SER A 5 7.37 8.67 -10.82
CA SER A 5 6.92 9.39 -9.62
C SER A 5 5.78 8.62 -8.92
N ALA A 6 4.88 7.99 -9.68
CA ALA A 6 3.85 7.10 -9.13
C ALA A 6 4.46 5.86 -8.45
N TYR A 7 5.47 5.21 -9.04
CA TYR A 7 6.20 4.12 -8.40
C TYR A 7 6.86 4.57 -7.09
N ALA A 8 7.47 5.75 -7.06
CA ALA A 8 8.09 6.28 -5.85
C ALA A 8 7.08 6.46 -4.71
N VAL A 9 5.87 6.96 -5.03
CA VAL A 9 4.78 7.06 -4.07
C VAL A 9 4.35 5.68 -3.59
N LEU A 10 4.05 4.75 -4.51
CA LEU A 10 3.62 3.40 -4.13
C LEU A 10 4.67 2.69 -3.27
N ALA A 11 5.94 2.77 -3.64
CA ALA A 11 7.04 2.19 -2.85
C ALA A 11 7.11 2.82 -1.44
N SER A 12 6.94 4.14 -1.32
CA SER A 12 6.92 4.82 -0.02
C SER A 12 5.74 4.35 0.85
N GLU A 13 4.55 4.14 0.27
CA GLU A 13 3.40 3.61 1.00
C GLU A 13 3.66 2.19 1.49
N LEU A 14 4.17 1.32 0.62
CA LEU A 14 4.47 -0.07 0.97
C LEU A 14 5.53 -0.15 2.07
N GLU A 15 6.57 0.69 2.01
CA GLU A 15 7.59 0.74 3.07
C GLU A 15 7.03 1.30 4.38
N ALA A 16 6.13 2.30 4.34
CA ALA A 16 5.45 2.78 5.54
C ALA A 16 4.64 1.66 6.22
N PHE A 17 3.94 0.83 5.44
CA PHE A 17 3.24 -0.34 5.97
C PHE A 17 4.20 -1.38 6.54
N ARG A 18 5.34 -1.60 5.90
CA ARG A 18 6.38 -2.54 6.39
C ARG A 18 6.93 -2.16 7.77
N LEU A 19 6.97 -0.87 8.07
CA LEU A 19 7.44 -0.35 9.36
C LEU A 19 6.37 -0.40 10.47
N LEU A 20 5.12 -0.76 10.16
CA LEU A 20 4.06 -0.86 11.15
C LEU A 20 4.22 -2.10 12.05
N PRO A 21 3.80 -2.01 13.33
CA PRO A 21 3.66 -3.18 14.19
C PRO A 21 2.68 -4.20 13.60
N TRP A 22 2.94 -5.49 13.83
CA TRP A 22 2.06 -6.57 13.36
C TRP A 22 0.59 -6.39 13.77
N SER A 23 0.32 -5.94 15.00
CA SER A 23 -1.06 -5.71 15.47
C SER A 23 -1.81 -4.69 14.62
N THR A 24 -1.11 -3.65 14.15
CA THR A 24 -1.68 -2.63 13.28
C THR A 24 -1.93 -3.19 11.89
N LEU A 25 -0.96 -3.92 11.32
CA LEU A 25 -1.12 -4.59 10.02
C LEU A 25 -2.28 -5.59 10.02
N ALA A 26 -2.42 -6.38 11.07
CA ALA A 26 -3.52 -7.32 11.23
C ALA A 26 -4.88 -6.63 11.42
N ALA A 27 -4.92 -5.43 12.00
CA ALA A 27 -6.17 -4.67 12.08
C ALA A 27 -6.61 -4.17 10.69
N HIS A 28 -5.66 -3.80 9.82
CA HIS A 28 -5.96 -3.33 8.47
C HIS A 28 -6.59 -4.39 7.55
N THR A 29 -6.38 -5.69 7.79
CA THR A 29 -7.03 -6.75 6.98
C THR A 29 -8.55 -6.73 7.08
N SER A 30 -9.10 -6.18 8.16
CA SER A 30 -10.54 -6.07 8.41
C SER A 30 -11.15 -4.72 8.02
N ALA A 31 -10.33 -3.72 7.70
CA ALA A 31 -10.79 -2.34 7.50
C ALA A 31 -11.25 -2.03 6.06
N GLY A 32 -10.99 -2.95 5.11
CA GLY A 32 -11.22 -2.70 3.68
C GLY A 32 -10.17 -1.78 3.05
N PRO A 33 -10.32 -1.43 1.75
CA PRO A 33 -9.39 -0.55 1.06
C PRO A 33 -9.45 0.88 1.62
N ALA A 34 -8.29 1.49 1.82
CA ALA A 34 -8.17 2.90 2.16
C ALA A 34 -7.74 3.70 0.93
N SER A 35 -8.41 4.82 0.66
CA SER A 35 -8.06 5.70 -0.45
C SER A 35 -7.59 7.07 0.04
N LYS A 36 -6.63 7.66 -0.69
CA LYS A 36 -6.18 9.04 -0.48
C LYS A 36 -5.76 9.66 -1.80
N THR A 37 -5.85 10.99 -1.89
CA THR A 37 -5.32 11.74 -3.03
C THR A 37 -3.99 12.37 -2.64
N VAL A 38 -2.99 12.29 -3.53
CA VAL A 38 -1.67 12.91 -3.36
C VAL A 38 -1.32 13.72 -4.59
N GLU A 39 -0.71 14.89 -4.40
CA GLU A 39 -0.19 15.71 -5.48
C GLU A 39 1.29 15.37 -5.71
N VAL A 40 1.65 15.02 -6.94
CA VAL A 40 3.01 14.66 -7.34
C VAL A 40 3.38 15.40 -8.61
N GLU A 41 4.37 16.29 -8.51
CA GLU A 41 4.85 17.09 -9.65
C GLU A 41 3.72 17.87 -10.36
N GLY A 42 2.71 18.30 -9.61
CA GLY A 42 1.55 19.04 -10.13
C GLY A 42 0.45 18.15 -10.73
N GLU A 43 0.56 16.82 -10.62
CA GLU A 43 -0.51 15.88 -10.97
C GLU A 43 -1.16 15.30 -9.71
N GLU A 44 -2.50 15.28 -9.67
CA GLU A 44 -3.24 14.55 -8.63
C GLU A 44 -3.27 13.05 -8.96
N LEU A 45 -2.85 12.24 -8.00
CA LEU A 45 -2.93 10.79 -8.04
C LEU A 45 -3.86 10.30 -6.92
N GLN A 46 -4.80 9.43 -7.26
CA GLN A 46 -5.57 8.71 -6.26
C GLN A 46 -4.83 7.41 -5.93
N ILE A 47 -4.45 7.24 -4.66
CA ILE A 47 -3.81 6.03 -4.16
C ILE A 47 -4.85 5.24 -3.36
N GLU A 48 -4.97 3.96 -3.67
CA GLU A 48 -5.73 3.00 -2.89
C GLU A 48 -4.79 1.96 -2.30
N ILE A 49 -4.97 1.64 -1.02
CA ILE A 49 -4.17 0.64 -0.32
C ILE A 49 -5.13 -0.39 0.27
N GLN A 50 -4.86 -1.66 -0.01
CA GLN A 50 -5.58 -2.78 0.53
C GLN A 50 -4.61 -3.70 1.28
N VAL A 51 -5.03 -4.15 2.46
CA VAL A 51 -4.31 -5.18 3.21
C VAL A 51 -5.20 -6.41 3.28
N ILE A 52 -4.66 -7.57 2.93
CA ILE A 52 -5.35 -8.86 3.01
C ILE A 52 -4.46 -9.88 3.70
N GLU A 53 -5.04 -10.94 4.24
CA GLU A 53 -4.26 -12.10 4.71
C GLU A 53 -3.57 -12.78 3.53
N ALA A 54 -2.30 -13.17 3.71
CA ALA A 54 -1.55 -13.86 2.67
C ALA A 54 -2.08 -15.29 2.50
N ALA A 55 -2.48 -15.65 1.28
CA ALA A 55 -3.07 -16.96 1.00
C ALA A 55 -2.11 -18.14 1.24
N THR A 56 -0.80 -17.93 1.09
CA THR A 56 0.21 -19.00 1.03
C THR A 56 1.17 -19.03 2.20
N ARG A 57 1.15 -18.02 3.08
CA ARG A 57 2.10 -17.90 4.21
C ARG A 57 1.34 -17.63 5.49
N GLN A 58 1.43 -18.55 6.44
CA GLN A 58 0.83 -18.38 7.77
C GLN A 58 1.39 -17.14 8.45
N GLN A 59 0.53 -16.37 9.11
CA GLN A 59 0.90 -15.14 9.81
C GLN A 59 1.64 -14.14 8.90
N ALA A 60 1.11 -13.91 7.72
CA ALA A 60 1.56 -12.86 6.82
C ALA A 60 0.36 -12.10 6.24
N VAL A 61 0.60 -10.86 5.86
CA VAL A 61 -0.36 -10.02 5.13
C VAL A 61 0.23 -9.61 3.79
N THR A 62 -0.62 -9.48 2.78
CA THR A 62 -0.27 -8.85 1.52
C THR A 62 -0.83 -7.43 1.54
N VAL A 63 0.05 -6.45 1.36
CA VAL A 63 -0.31 -5.04 1.18
C VAL A 63 -0.20 -4.72 -0.30
N THR A 64 -1.30 -4.29 -0.91
CA THR A 64 -1.37 -3.88 -2.30
C THR A 64 -1.64 -2.38 -2.34
N ALA A 65 -0.82 -1.62 -3.06
CA ALA A 65 -1.01 -0.21 -3.30
C ALA A 65 -1.25 0.03 -4.79
N VAL A 66 -2.29 0.78 -5.12
CA VAL A 66 -2.72 1.08 -6.49
C VAL A 66 -2.74 2.59 -6.67
N ALA A 67 -2.02 3.10 -7.67
CA ALA A 67 -2.12 4.47 -8.12
C ALA A 67 -3.03 4.55 -9.33
N PHE A 68 -4.02 5.42 -9.25
CA PHE A 68 -4.84 5.86 -10.37
C PHE A 68 -4.37 7.25 -10.78
N GLY A 69 -4.08 7.39 -12.07
CA GLY A 69 -3.83 8.69 -12.68
C GLY A 69 -5.06 9.62 -12.58
N PRO A 70 -4.91 10.88 -12.99
CA PRO A 70 -5.99 11.86 -12.95
C PRO A 70 -7.26 11.33 -13.59
N SER A 71 -8.43 11.62 -13.00
CA SER A 71 -9.74 11.07 -13.36
C SER A 71 -10.19 11.36 -14.81
N HIS A 72 -9.50 12.26 -15.51
CA HIS A 72 -9.66 12.56 -16.93
C HIS A 72 -8.83 11.65 -17.88
N LEU A 73 -7.94 10.81 -17.33
CA LEU A 73 -7.12 9.82 -18.05
C LEU A 73 -7.59 8.42 -17.64
N GLN A 74 -8.69 7.95 -18.23
CA GLN A 74 -9.49 6.82 -17.76
C GLN A 74 -8.78 5.45 -17.60
N ILE A 75 -7.48 5.28 -17.90
CA ILE A 75 -6.81 3.96 -17.84
C ILE A 75 -5.30 4.04 -17.50
N GLU A 76 -4.86 4.98 -16.66
CA GLU A 76 -3.51 4.87 -16.06
C GLU A 76 -3.63 4.31 -14.64
N ARG A 77 -3.50 2.97 -14.53
CA ARG A 77 -3.41 2.25 -13.27
C ARG A 77 -2.00 1.69 -13.11
N LEU A 78 -1.42 1.89 -11.94
CA LEU A 78 -0.19 1.24 -11.53
C LEU A 78 -0.42 0.54 -10.20
N GLU A 79 0.05 -0.68 -10.05
CA GLU A 79 -0.18 -1.50 -8.88
C GLU A 79 1.14 -2.11 -8.43
N GLU A 80 1.41 -2.04 -7.13
CA GLU A 80 2.54 -2.68 -6.48
C GLU A 80 2.06 -3.42 -5.24
N SER A 81 2.75 -4.49 -4.86
CA SER A 81 2.40 -5.25 -3.65
C SER A 81 3.61 -5.78 -2.92
N VAL A 82 3.47 -5.96 -1.61
CA VAL A 82 4.47 -6.57 -0.75
C VAL A 82 3.80 -7.54 0.22
N THR A 83 4.43 -8.69 0.45
CA THR A 83 4.00 -9.62 1.51
C THR A 83 4.87 -9.40 2.74
N ILE A 84 4.25 -9.08 3.87
CA ILE A 84 4.92 -8.85 5.15
C ILE A 84 4.56 -10.00 6.09
N ALA A 85 5.56 -10.77 6.53
CA ALA A 85 5.34 -11.78 7.55
C ALA A 85 5.50 -11.20 8.95
N LYS A 86 4.80 -11.78 9.93
CA LYS A 86 4.83 -11.34 11.33
C LYS A 86 6.25 -11.21 11.91
N HIS A 87 7.16 -12.10 11.55
CA HIS A 87 8.56 -12.06 12.03
C HIS A 87 9.42 -11.00 11.33
N ASP A 88 8.96 -10.44 10.21
CA ASP A 88 9.65 -9.37 9.49
C ASP A 88 9.23 -7.98 10.02
N THR A 89 8.18 -7.91 10.84
CA THR A 89 7.69 -6.66 11.42
C THR A 89 8.49 -6.25 12.65
N ILE A 90 8.57 -4.94 12.88
CA ILE A 90 9.15 -4.40 14.12
C ILE A 90 8.27 -4.85 15.29
N HIS A 91 8.86 -5.58 16.23
CA HIS A 91 8.19 -5.88 17.49
C HIS A 91 8.00 -4.56 18.24
N ALA A 92 6.75 -4.13 18.43
CA ALA A 92 6.45 -3.06 19.37
C ALA A 92 7.02 -3.45 20.75
N PRO A 93 7.78 -2.57 21.42
CA PRO A 93 8.15 -2.81 22.81
C PRO A 93 6.87 -2.97 23.62
N ARG A 94 6.82 -4.04 24.43
CA ARG A 94 5.70 -4.40 25.31
C ARG A 94 5.42 -3.33 26.36
#